data_AF-A0A8J7HTI5-F1
#
_entry.id   AF-A0A8J7HTI5-F1
#
_cell.length_a   1.000
_cell.length_b   1.000
_cell.length_c   1.000
_cell.angle_alpha   90.00
_cell.angle_beta   90.00
_cell.angle_gamma   90.00
#
_symmetry.space_group_name_H-M   'P 1'
#
loop_
_entity.id
_entity.type
_entity.pdbx_description
1 polymer ?
#
loop_
_entity_poly.entity_id
_entity_poly.type
_entity_poly.pdbx_seq_one_letter_code
_entity_poly.pdbx_strand_id
1 'polypeptide(L)'
;MSLIRFIQPIIRPFRFVIAAALCLTLLLTNAFPAAAIGSSKSDLSEGTTQLNGIQKETDKVARSAPPSLEEVQSKSQAGLNEVQGDADKNKMKRPENSQNATSVIDKVENYLQKVTGNQ
;
A
#
# COMPACT_ATOMS: atom_id res chain seq x y z
N MET A 1 2.88 28.43 52.75
CA MET A 1 3.07 28.91 51.36
C MET A 1 2.66 27.79 50.41
N SER A 2 1.70 28.02 49.52
CA SER A 2 1.18 26.98 48.62
C SER A 2 2.19 26.64 47.51
N LEU A 3 2.51 25.35 47.34
CA LEU A 3 3.41 24.81 46.30
C LEU A 3 3.09 25.34 44.90
N ILE A 4 1.81 25.62 44.64
CA ILE A 4 1.29 26.09 43.35
C ILE A 4 1.90 27.45 42.96
N ARG A 5 2.21 28.32 43.93
CA ARG A 5 2.84 29.63 43.67
C ARG A 5 4.31 29.52 43.26
N PHE A 6 5.00 28.45 43.66
CA PHE A 6 6.40 28.21 43.30
C PHE A 6 6.58 27.66 41.87
N ILE A 7 5.58 26.94 41.35
CA ILE A 7 5.66 26.28 40.04
C ILE A 7 5.14 27.20 38.91
N GLN A 8 4.32 28.20 39.25
CA GLN A 8 3.73 29.17 38.32
C GLN A 8 4.74 29.85 37.37
N PRO A 9 5.95 30.28 37.82
CA PRO A 9 6.96 30.89 36.96
C PRO A 9 7.56 29.93 35.93
N ILE A 10 7.57 28.63 36.21
CA ILE A 10 8.18 27.57 35.38
C ILE A 10 7.21 27.11 34.28
N ILE A 11 5.90 27.15 34.56
CA ILE A 11 4.85 26.70 33.62
C ILE A 11 4.81 27.55 32.34
N ARG A 12 5.06 28.86 32.44
CA ARG A 12 5.05 29.76 31.27
C ARG A 12 6.13 29.43 30.24
N PRO A 13 7.43 29.37 30.58
CA PRO A 13 8.47 29.00 29.62
C PRO A 13 8.37 27.53 29.18
N PHE A 14 7.91 26.62 30.05
CA PHE A 14 7.76 25.20 29.69
C PHE A 14 6.76 24.97 28.55
N ARG A 15 5.68 25.77 28.49
CA ARG A 15 4.73 25.75 27.37
C ARG A 15 5.38 26.14 26.03
N PHE A 16 6.30 27.10 26.04
CA PHE A 16 7.04 27.48 24.84
C PHE A 16 8.00 26.38 24.39
N VAL A 17 8.67 25.70 25.32
CA VAL A 17 9.55 24.57 25.01
C VAL A 17 8.77 23.43 24.35
N ILE A 18 7.60 23.08 24.90
CA ILE A 18 6.73 22.06 24.31
C ILE A 18 6.26 22.48 22.91
N ALA A 19 5.81 23.72 22.75
CA ALA A 19 5.34 24.21 21.46
C ALA A 19 6.46 24.19 20.40
N ALA A 20 7.67 24.62 20.75
CA ALA A 20 8.82 24.57 19.87
C ALA A 20 9.20 23.13 19.48
N ALA A 21 9.18 22.20 20.44
CA ALA A 21 9.44 20.79 20.19
C ALA A 21 8.41 20.18 19.23
N LEU A 22 7.11 20.46 19.45
CA LEU A 22 6.04 19.97 18.57
C LEU A 22 6.17 20.54 17.15
N CYS A 23 6.42 21.84 17.00
CA CYS A 23 6.66 22.46 15.70
C CYS A 23 7.86 21.83 14.99
N LEU A 24 8.97 21.60 15.72
CA LEU A 24 10.15 20.95 15.16
C LEU A 24 9.85 19.51 14.72
N THR A 25 9.11 18.74 15.52
CA THR A 25 8.71 17.38 15.14
C THR A 25 7.84 17.38 13.87
N LEU A 26 6.89 18.31 13.75
CA LEU A 26 6.05 18.43 12.56
C LEU A 26 6.88 18.76 11.32
N LEU A 27 7.83 19.69 11.42
CA LEU A 27 8.73 20.03 10.31
C LEU A 27 9.58 18.83 9.88
N LEU A 28 10.16 18.10 10.84
CA LEU A 28 10.97 16.91 10.56
C LEU A 28 10.14 15.76 9.97
N THR A 29 8.90 15.55 10.43
CA THR A 29 8.01 14.51 9.87
C THR A 29 7.55 14.80 8.44
N ASN A 30 7.53 16.07 8.02
CA ASN A 30 7.17 16.45 6.64
C ASN A 30 8.39 16.46 5.71
N ALA A 31 9.60 16.71 6.24
CA ALA A 31 10.83 16.75 5.44
C ALA A 31 11.37 15.36 5.09
N PHE A 32 11.05 14.33 5.89
CA PHE A 32 11.44 12.96 5.64
C PHE A 32 10.19 12.11 5.38
N PRO A 33 9.84 11.83 4.11
CA PRO A 33 8.80 10.87 3.81
C PRO A 33 9.09 9.58 4.58
N ALA A 34 8.09 9.00 5.25
CA ALA A 34 8.23 7.72 5.90
C ALA A 34 8.74 6.70 4.88
N ALA A 35 10.04 6.40 4.95
CA ALA A 35 10.64 5.35 4.14
C ALA A 35 10.07 4.05 4.68
N ALA A 36 9.05 3.52 4.00
CA ALA A 36 8.65 2.13 4.15
C ALA A 36 9.83 1.27 3.68
N ILE A 37 10.75 0.98 4.59
CA ILE A 37 11.84 0.02 4.41
C ILE A 37 11.15 -1.34 4.25
N GLY A 38 10.94 -1.77 3.00
CA GLY A 38 10.33 -3.08 2.72
C GLY A 38 9.62 -3.22 1.38
N SER A 39 9.24 -2.15 0.70
CA SER A 39 8.79 -2.25 -0.69
C SER A 39 9.80 -1.56 -1.57
N SER A 40 10.52 -2.32 -2.40
CA SER A 40 11.14 -1.78 -3.61
C SER A 40 10.10 -0.87 -4.26
N LYS A 41 10.33 0.45 -4.24
CA LYS A 41 9.48 1.36 -5.00
C LYS A 41 9.72 0.97 -6.45
N SER A 42 8.73 0.31 -7.05
CA SER A 42 8.67 0.22 -8.51
C SER A 42 8.75 1.64 -9.04
N ASP A 43 9.50 1.82 -10.12
CA ASP A 43 9.55 3.12 -10.79
C ASP A 43 8.10 3.55 -11.09
N LEU A 44 7.71 4.77 -10.71
CA LEU A 44 6.37 5.28 -11.00
C LEU A 44 6.06 5.20 -12.50
N SER A 45 7.11 5.27 -13.34
CA SER A 45 7.04 5.08 -14.78
C SER A 45 6.60 3.67 -15.19
N GLU A 46 6.98 2.65 -14.42
CA GLU A 46 6.71 1.23 -14.71
C GLU A 46 5.21 0.92 -14.62
N GLY A 47 4.53 1.48 -13.62
CA GLY A 47 3.07 1.38 -13.49
C GLY A 47 2.33 2.11 -14.60
N THR A 48 2.77 3.32 -14.97
CA THR A 48 2.14 4.08 -16.07
C THR A 48 2.34 3.43 -17.43
N THR A 49 3.49 2.79 -17.67
CA THR A 49 3.78 2.09 -18.92
C THR A 49 2.86 0.87 -19.09
N GLN A 50 2.63 0.11 -18.02
CA GLN A 50 1.72 -1.04 -18.03
C GLN A 50 0.25 -0.62 -18.27
N LEU A 51 -0.22 0.46 -17.65
CA LEU A 51 -1.59 0.96 -17.84
C LEU A 51 -1.86 1.42 -19.28
N ASN A 52 -0.90 2.10 -19.91
CA ASN A 52 -1.02 2.50 -21.32
C ASN A 52 -1.08 1.28 -22.26
N GLY A 53 -0.32 0.21 -21.96
CA GLY A 53 -0.38 -1.05 -22.71
C GLY A 53 -1.74 -1.73 -22.58
N ILE A 54 -2.24 -1.86 -21.34
CA ILE A 54 -3.57 -2.42 -21.03
C ILE A 54 -4.67 -1.66 -21.77
N GLN A 55 -4.62 -0.33 -21.75
CA GLN A 55 -5.62 0.51 -22.41
C GLN A 55 -5.58 0.32 -23.94
N LYS A 56 -4.39 0.23 -24.54
CA LYS A 56 -4.22 -0.02 -25.97
C LYS A 56 -4.79 -1.36 -26.41
N GLU A 57 -4.52 -2.45 -25.67
CA GLU A 57 -5.08 -3.76 -26.01
C GLU A 57 -6.58 -3.84 -25.73
N THR A 58 -7.07 -3.18 -24.67
CA THR A 58 -8.51 -3.06 -24.41
C THR A 58 -9.23 -2.35 -25.56
N ASP A 59 -8.70 -1.21 -26.02
CA ASP A 59 -9.27 -0.46 -27.13
C ASP A 59 -9.26 -1.25 -28.44
N LYS A 60 -8.22 -2.08 -28.64
CA LYS A 60 -8.11 -2.97 -29.81
C LYS A 60 -9.19 -4.04 -29.78
N VAL A 61 -9.36 -4.74 -28.66
CA VAL A 61 -10.40 -5.78 -28.50
C VAL A 61 -11.81 -5.17 -28.58
N ALA A 62 -12.01 -3.98 -27.99
CA ALA A 62 -13.29 -3.28 -28.04
C ALA A 62 -13.70 -2.86 -29.47
N ARG A 63 -12.73 -2.70 -30.38
CA ARG A 63 -12.94 -2.30 -31.78
C ARG A 63 -12.90 -3.48 -32.76
N SER A 64 -12.55 -4.68 -32.32
CA SER A 64 -12.44 -5.87 -33.17
C SER A 64 -13.62 -6.82 -32.97
N ALA A 65 -13.74 -7.81 -33.86
CA ALA A 65 -14.61 -8.96 -33.60
C ALA A 65 -14.16 -9.67 -32.30
N PRO A 66 -15.09 -10.31 -31.57
CA PRO A 66 -14.73 -11.08 -30.38
C PRO A 66 -13.63 -12.10 -30.71
N PRO A 67 -12.57 -12.19 -29.90
CA PRO A 67 -11.50 -13.15 -30.14
C PRO A 67 -12.02 -14.58 -30.07
N SER A 68 -11.41 -15.47 -30.85
CA SER A 68 -11.78 -16.88 -30.86
C SER A 68 -11.40 -17.57 -29.55
N LEU A 69 -12.08 -18.66 -29.18
CA LEU A 69 -11.76 -19.43 -27.98
C LEU A 69 -10.29 -19.89 -27.97
N GLU A 70 -9.75 -20.29 -29.12
CA GLU A 70 -8.36 -20.74 -29.26
C GLU A 70 -7.37 -19.57 -29.02
N GLU A 71 -7.67 -18.38 -29.55
CA GLU A 71 -6.86 -17.18 -29.33
C GLU A 71 -6.86 -16.74 -27.86
N VAL A 72 -8.04 -16.74 -27.23
CA VAL A 72 -8.19 -16.44 -25.80
C VAL A 72 -7.41 -17.44 -24.95
N GLN A 73 -7.49 -18.73 -25.28
CA GLN A 73 -6.83 -19.80 -24.53
C GLN A 73 -5.30 -19.74 -24.68
N SER A 74 -4.79 -19.44 -25.88
CA SER A 74 -3.37 -19.24 -26.16
C SER A 74 -2.79 -18.04 -25.39
N LYS A 75 -3.46 -16.89 -25.44
CA LYS A 75 -2.97 -15.68 -24.76
C LYS A 75 -3.13 -15.75 -23.24
N SER A 76 -4.13 -16.48 -22.75
CA SER A 76 -4.28 -16.78 -21.32
C SER A 76 -3.18 -17.72 -20.79
N GLN A 77 -2.54 -18.53 -21.65
CA GLN A 77 -1.38 -19.34 -21.24
C GLN A 77 -0.09 -18.51 -21.13
N ALA A 78 0.02 -17.40 -21.88
CA ALA A 78 1.18 -16.52 -21.84
C ALA A 78 1.22 -15.62 -20.60
N GLY A 79 0.09 -15.39 -19.91
CA GLY A 79 -0.04 -14.39 -18.85
C GLY A 79 -1.18 -14.64 -17.87
N LEU A 80 -1.56 -13.60 -17.13
CA LEU A 80 -2.69 -13.59 -16.20
C LEU A 80 -4.03 -13.44 -16.94
N ASN A 81 -4.03 -12.69 -18.06
CA ASN A 81 -5.09 -12.66 -19.07
C ASN A 81 -4.59 -11.98 -20.37
N GLU A 82 -5.45 -11.92 -21.39
CA GLU A 82 -5.16 -11.38 -22.73
C GLU A 82 -4.77 -9.89 -22.74
N VAL A 83 -5.31 -9.11 -21.80
CA VAL A 83 -5.13 -7.64 -21.74
C VAL A 83 -4.01 -7.24 -20.79
N GLN A 84 -3.85 -7.97 -19.69
CA GLN A 84 -2.89 -7.69 -18.62
C GLN A 84 -1.57 -8.43 -18.84
N GLY A 85 -1.51 -9.43 -19.73
CA GLY A 85 -0.25 -10.14 -20.01
C GLY A 85 0.37 -10.71 -18.74
N ASP A 86 1.67 -10.54 -18.55
CA ASP A 86 2.39 -10.94 -17.33
C ASP A 86 2.57 -9.81 -16.31
N ALA A 87 1.83 -8.71 -16.46
CA ALA A 87 1.89 -7.56 -15.56
C ALA A 87 1.80 -7.99 -14.10
N ASP A 88 2.85 -7.68 -13.32
CA ASP A 88 2.96 -8.01 -11.90
C ASP A 88 2.74 -9.51 -11.54
N LYS A 89 2.90 -10.43 -12.51
CA LYS A 89 2.80 -11.90 -12.29
C LYS A 89 3.79 -12.39 -11.24
N ASN A 90 4.95 -11.74 -11.16
CA ASN A 90 5.98 -11.96 -10.14
C ASN A 90 5.62 -11.39 -8.76
N LYS A 91 4.69 -10.44 -8.68
CA LYS A 91 4.17 -9.89 -7.42
C LYS A 91 2.89 -10.58 -6.94
N MET A 92 2.28 -11.42 -7.78
CA MET A 92 1.10 -12.19 -7.41
C MET A 92 1.41 -13.32 -6.45
N LYS A 93 0.50 -13.50 -5.50
CA LYS A 93 0.51 -14.62 -4.56
C LYS A 93 0.01 -15.88 -5.28
N ARG A 94 0.91 -16.84 -5.46
CA ARG A 94 0.71 -18.17 -6.05
C ARG A 94 0.96 -19.25 -4.99
N PRO A 95 0.35 -20.44 -5.10
CA PRO A 95 0.56 -21.53 -4.13
C PRO A 95 2.05 -21.82 -3.89
N GLU A 96 2.87 -21.73 -4.95
CA GLU A 96 4.31 -21.95 -4.87
C GLU A 96 5.07 -20.88 -4.05
N ASN A 97 4.64 -19.62 -4.07
CA ASN A 97 5.36 -18.48 -3.46
C ASN A 97 4.61 -17.86 -2.26
N SER A 98 3.52 -18.49 -1.81
CA SER A 98 2.57 -17.95 -0.82
C SER A 98 2.19 -18.94 0.26
N GLN A 99 2.96 -20.01 0.45
CA GLN A 99 2.69 -21.00 1.49
C GLN A 99 2.66 -20.43 2.91
N ASN A 100 3.33 -19.29 3.13
CA ASN A 100 3.34 -18.55 4.41
C ASN A 100 2.55 -17.23 4.34
N ALA A 101 1.74 -17.01 3.30
CA ALA A 101 0.98 -15.77 3.15
C ALA A 101 -0.33 -15.86 3.92
N THR A 102 -0.56 -14.93 4.84
CA THR A 102 -1.82 -14.79 5.58
C THR A 102 -2.96 -14.52 4.60
N SER A 103 -3.95 -15.40 4.59
CA SER A 103 -5.11 -15.26 3.71
C SER A 103 -5.98 -14.07 4.15
N VAL A 104 -6.84 -13.58 3.25
CA VAL A 104 -7.81 -12.53 3.62
C VAL A 104 -8.73 -13.02 4.73
N ILE A 105 -9.07 -14.31 4.72
CA ILE A 105 -9.87 -14.95 5.77
C ILE A 105 -9.11 -14.92 7.09
N ASP A 106 -7.83 -15.29 7.11
CA ASP A 106 -7.00 -15.32 8.33
C ASP A 106 -6.83 -13.91 8.94
N LYS A 107 -6.77 -12.87 8.08
CA LYS A 107 -6.73 -11.47 8.52
C LYS A 107 -8.05 -11.03 9.13
N VAL A 108 -9.16 -11.38 8.51
CA VAL A 108 -10.50 -11.06 9.02
C VAL A 108 -10.75 -11.81 10.32
N GLU A 109 -10.35 -13.07 10.41
CA GLU A 109 -10.48 -13.90 11.61
C GLU A 109 -9.62 -13.39 12.77
N ASN A 110 -8.35 -13.05 12.52
CA ASN A 110 -7.49 -12.40 13.51
C ASN A 110 -8.08 -11.07 13.99
N TYR A 111 -8.61 -10.26 13.06
CA TYR A 111 -9.21 -8.98 13.38
C TYR A 111 -10.46 -9.16 14.25
N LEU A 112 -11.33 -10.09 13.87
CA LEU A 112 -12.52 -10.44 14.63
C LEU A 112 -12.15 -10.94 16.02
N GLN A 113 -11.21 -11.89 16.16
CA GLN A 113 -10.70 -12.36 17.45
C GLN A 113 -10.16 -11.22 18.34
N LYS A 114 -9.51 -10.23 17.74
CA LYS A 114 -8.98 -9.07 18.46
C LYS A 114 -10.07 -8.13 18.96
N VAL A 115 -11.19 -8.03 18.24
CA VAL A 115 -12.33 -7.16 18.55
C VAL A 115 -13.33 -7.84 19.47
N THR A 116 -13.60 -9.14 19.28
CA THR A 116 -14.48 -9.92 20.14
C THR A 116 -13.79 -10.40 21.41
N GLY A 117 -12.45 -10.34 21.46
CA GLY A 117 -11.63 -10.69 22.61
C GLY A 117 -11.81 -12.16 22.95
N ASN A 118 -11.03 -13.04 22.30
CA ASN A 118 -10.97 -14.50 22.51
C ASN A 118 -11.80 -14.97 23.72
N GLN A 119 -13.04 -15.40 23.46
CA GLN A 119 -13.75 -16.26 24.39
C GLN A 119 -13.19 -17.67 24.28
#